data_AF-A0A074YZD2-F1
#
_entry.id   AF-A0A074YZD2-F1
#
_cell.length_a   1.000
_cell.length_b   1.000
_cell.length_c   1.000
_cell.angle_alpha   90.00
_cell.angle_beta   90.00
_cell.angle_gamma   90.00
#
_symmetry.space_group_name_H-M   'P 1'
#
loop_
_entity.id
_entity.type
_entity.pdbx_description
1 polymer ?
#
loop_
_entity_poly.entity_id
_entity_poly.type
_entity_poly.pdbx_seq_one_letter_code
_entity_poly.pdbx_strand_id
1 'polypeptide(L)'
;MELILLFRPNRKSREYRIIGGGEPVMGPTIKNKRRQIVWHQLAKNTKSAEFHCLLRPKRLENRGQRKLMQLPKPSADVHISSALSGLTTTDDCPKTPTIGSKPAFSDQDLAQGARLDLSCTATVTTKNLPLKLYYLTPTFSIILCTSNSPSPELITDVFPEREVDCFTVTHIDIDCTVRGSSEGADMTFYPRQCYFRREVAGGSLIRRIQFSVARLRREDFGAHVFCETVSFTPGDTHRPQLRAWLSSSVNIVRFTMAPQIAKLYFNEDSQTWVCVAMGYPLPKKAGMSLRRSSTIQLGRQLGLYVTDVNSTQPRLLHQNLLPRSTEINSTYVTQMHFNPPFPLPGGLRNGTAVIRCAIEDAYRDLTTHISVGLPHDEPILRQPTRGTAGSGVFHDCTMIMEAQTYIRQVSLHRVTETEWLRYDITVA
;
A
#
# COMPACT_ATOMS: atom_id res chain seq x y z
N MET A 1 14.01 27.04 40.34
CA MET A 1 13.08 26.07 40.96
C MET A 1 12.56 25.09 39.92
N GLU A 2 12.18 23.89 40.34
CA GLU A 2 11.46 22.90 39.53
C GLU A 2 10.24 22.38 40.32
N LEU A 3 9.15 22.16 39.59
CA LEU A 3 7.94 21.51 40.09
C LEU A 3 7.93 20.07 39.58
N ILE A 4 7.78 19.11 40.49
CA ILE A 4 7.81 17.67 40.20
C ILE A 4 6.51 17.04 40.69
N LEU A 5 5.94 16.15 39.87
CA LEU A 5 4.84 15.28 40.28
C LEU A 5 5.42 13.91 40.66
N LEU A 6 5.19 13.54 41.92
CA LEU A 6 5.57 12.26 42.49
C LEU A 6 4.36 11.34 42.53
N PHE A 7 4.60 10.06 42.22
CA PHE A 7 3.63 8.99 42.29
C PHE A 7 4.12 7.87 43.21
N ARG A 8 3.23 7.41 44.08
CA ARG A 8 3.44 6.23 44.89
C ARG A 8 2.27 5.27 44.69
N PRO A 9 2.50 4.03 44.21
CA PRO A 9 1.41 3.13 43.82
C PRO A 9 0.53 2.68 44.99
N ASN A 10 1.10 2.57 46.20
CA ASN A 10 0.36 2.37 47.44
C ASN A 10 1.21 2.78 48.66
N ARG A 11 0.57 2.92 49.83
CA ARG A 11 1.22 3.26 51.10
C ARG A 11 2.28 2.27 51.61
N LYS A 12 2.34 1.06 51.05
CA LYS A 12 3.36 0.05 51.40
C LYS A 12 4.61 0.18 50.53
N SER A 13 4.50 0.83 49.36
CA SER A 13 5.64 1.14 48.50
C SER A 13 6.63 2.04 49.24
N ARG A 14 7.91 1.67 49.24
CA ARG A 14 8.98 2.51 49.79
C ARG A 14 9.58 3.48 48.76
N GLU A 15 8.99 3.56 47.58
CA GLU A 15 9.47 4.42 46.49
C GLU A 15 8.39 5.38 46.01
N TYR A 16 8.83 6.62 45.73
CA TYR A 16 8.11 7.64 44.98
C TYR A 16 8.74 7.75 43.60
N ARG A 17 7.96 7.53 42.55
CA ARG A 17 8.40 7.69 41.16
C ARG A 17 8.19 9.12 40.72
N ILE A 18 9.20 9.71 40.09
CA ILE A 18 9.07 11.00 39.43
C ILE A 18 8.36 10.73 38.11
N ILE A 19 7.11 11.17 38.00
CA ILE A 19 6.29 10.89 36.84
C ILE A 19 6.15 12.09 35.93
N GLY A 20 6.31 13.31 36.43
CA GLY A 20 6.26 14.51 35.58
C GLY A 20 6.95 15.67 36.26
N GLY A 21 7.19 16.73 35.50
CA GLY A 21 7.74 17.95 36.05
C GLY A 21 7.74 19.11 35.07
N GLY A 22 8.03 20.31 35.57
CA GLY A 22 8.07 21.52 34.79
C GLY A 22 8.62 22.70 35.59
N GLU A 23 8.67 23.86 34.96
CA GLU A 23 9.04 25.10 35.65
C GLU A 23 7.80 25.74 36.30
N PRO A 24 7.89 26.12 37.58
CA PRO A 24 6.79 26.79 38.25
C PRO A 24 6.56 28.17 37.62
N VAL A 25 5.29 28.57 37.51
CA VAL A 25 4.95 29.93 37.11
C VAL A 25 5.06 30.82 38.36
N MET A 26 6.07 31.67 38.39
CA MET A 26 6.33 32.58 39.51
C MET A 26 5.86 33.99 39.13
N GLY A 27 5.09 34.64 39.99
CA GLY A 27 4.60 36.01 39.78
C GLY A 27 3.65 36.48 40.90
N PRO A 28 3.33 37.78 41.01
CA PRO A 28 2.51 38.33 42.10
C PRO A 28 1.01 38.00 42.01
N THR A 29 0.49 37.61 40.84
CA THR A 29 -0.92 37.26 40.60
C THR A 29 -1.05 35.80 40.15
N ILE A 30 -0.93 34.87 41.11
CA ILE A 30 -0.96 33.40 40.88
C ILE A 30 -2.40 32.84 40.86
N LYS A 31 -3.37 33.58 41.41
CA LYS A 31 -4.78 33.16 41.43
C LYS A 31 -5.26 32.95 39.99
N ASN A 32 -5.34 31.70 39.54
CA ASN A 32 -5.85 31.18 38.26
C ASN A 32 -4.85 30.81 37.16
N LYS A 33 -3.53 30.84 37.36
CA LYS A 33 -2.61 30.29 36.35
C LYS A 33 -2.46 28.77 36.52
N ARG A 34 -3.11 28.00 35.63
CA ARG A 34 -2.98 26.54 35.56
C ARG A 34 -1.74 26.15 34.74
N ARG A 35 -0.94 25.20 35.23
CA ARG A 35 0.14 24.56 34.46
C ARG A 35 -0.25 23.13 34.12
N GLN A 36 -0.13 22.78 32.84
CA GLN A 36 -0.20 21.40 32.40
C GLN A 36 1.13 20.71 32.74
N ILE A 37 1.08 19.64 33.53
CA ILE A 37 2.22 18.78 33.80
C ILE A 37 2.08 17.57 32.89
N VAL A 38 3.06 17.35 32.00
CA VAL A 38 3.15 16.12 31.22
C VAL A 38 3.78 15.05 32.11
N TRP A 39 3.12 13.90 32.27
CA TRP A 39 3.63 12.80 33.07
C TRP A 39 3.76 11.49 32.29
N HIS A 40 4.60 10.59 32.80
CA HIS A 40 4.77 9.22 32.34
C HIS A 40 3.58 8.36 32.76
N GLN A 41 3.14 7.48 31.86
CA GLN A 41 1.99 6.60 32.06
C GLN A 41 2.09 5.78 33.35
N LEU A 42 0.97 5.69 34.05
CA LEU A 42 0.82 4.91 35.28
C LEU A 42 -0.07 3.69 35.05
N ALA A 43 0.12 2.65 35.87
CA ALA A 43 -0.70 1.44 35.80
C ALA A 43 -2.19 1.73 36.08
N LYS A 44 -3.10 1.04 35.39
CA LYS A 44 -4.56 1.29 35.34
C LYS A 44 -5.34 1.07 36.67
N ASN A 45 -4.68 0.93 37.81
CA ASN A 45 -5.35 0.77 39.10
C ASN A 45 -4.66 1.60 40.19
N THR A 46 -4.98 2.91 40.20
CA THR A 46 -4.42 3.91 41.11
C THR A 46 -5.33 4.24 42.29
N LYS A 47 -6.35 3.42 42.57
CA LYS A 47 -7.33 3.69 43.66
C LYS A 47 -6.69 3.91 45.04
N SER A 48 -5.52 3.32 45.29
CA SER A 48 -4.74 3.46 46.52
C SER A 48 -3.42 4.22 46.33
N ALA A 49 -3.22 4.84 45.17
CA ALA A 49 -2.02 5.59 44.87
C ALA A 49 -2.04 6.98 45.53
N GLU A 50 -0.86 7.47 45.88
CA GLU A 50 -0.64 8.80 46.43
C GLU A 50 0.14 9.63 45.41
N PHE A 51 -0.33 10.85 45.18
CA PHE A 51 0.37 11.83 44.36
C PHE A 51 0.81 13.00 45.22
N HIS A 52 2.01 13.51 44.96
CA HIS A 52 2.53 14.70 45.65
C HIS A 52 3.14 15.66 44.64
N CYS A 53 2.92 16.95 44.83
CA CYS A 53 3.66 18.00 44.15
C CYS A 53 4.88 18.37 45.01
N LEU A 54 6.08 18.25 44.45
CA LEU A 54 7.34 18.65 45.07
C LEU A 54 7.89 19.87 44.32
N LEU A 55 8.05 20.98 45.03
CA LEU A 55 8.74 22.18 44.54
C LEU A 55 10.12 22.22 45.20
N ARG A 56 11.21 22.25 44.42
CA ARG A 56 12.58 22.30 44.94
C ARG A 56 13.54 23.08 44.05
N PRO A 57 14.76 23.44 44.52
CA PRO A 57 15.78 24.03 43.66
C PRO A 57 16.29 23.04 42.60
N LYS A 58 16.56 23.54 41.39
CA LYS A 58 17.26 22.76 40.36
C LYS A 58 18.72 22.61 40.79
N ARG A 59 19.16 21.36 40.97
CA ARG A 59 20.56 21.03 41.31
C ARG A 59 21.09 20.01 40.30
N LEU A 60 22.39 20.08 39.99
CA LEU A 60 23.05 19.15 39.07
C LEU A 60 22.89 17.69 39.51
N GLU A 61 22.99 17.43 40.81
CA GLU A 61 22.83 16.11 41.43
C GLU A 61 21.46 15.46 41.20
N ASN A 62 20.43 16.27 40.95
CA ASN A 62 19.07 15.81 40.73
C ASN A 62 18.78 15.53 39.25
N ARG A 63 19.72 15.81 38.34
CA ARG A 63 19.52 15.67 36.91
C ARG A 63 19.34 14.19 36.55
N GLY A 64 18.25 13.86 35.85
CA GLY A 64 17.94 12.49 35.45
C GLY A 64 17.41 11.60 36.58
N GLN A 65 17.16 12.14 37.77
CA GLN A 65 16.55 11.40 38.87
C GLN A 65 15.13 10.94 38.48
N ARG A 66 14.87 9.64 38.58
CA ARG A 66 13.56 9.04 38.22
C ARG A 66 12.74 8.58 39.42
N LYS A 67 13.35 8.47 40.60
CA LYS A 67 12.71 7.99 41.83
C LYS A 67 13.35 8.58 43.07
N LEU A 68 12.56 8.63 44.15
CA LEU A 68 12.96 9.02 45.49
C LEU A 68 12.58 7.89 46.45
N MET A 69 13.53 7.46 47.28
CA MET A 69 13.25 6.46 48.32
C MET A 69 12.52 7.10 49.52
N GLN A 70 12.68 8.40 49.70
CA GLN A 70 12.04 9.17 50.76
C GLN A 70 11.74 10.58 50.26
N LEU A 71 10.69 11.20 50.78
CA LEU A 71 10.41 12.60 50.50
C LEU A 71 11.48 13.49 51.16
N PRO A 72 11.95 14.54 50.48
CA PRO A 72 12.93 15.45 51.08
C PRO A 72 12.31 16.17 52.28
N LYS A 73 13.16 16.58 53.24
CA LYS A 73 12.70 17.36 54.39
C LYS A 73 12.20 18.73 53.92
N PRO A 74 10.99 19.18 54.34
CA PRO A 74 10.50 20.52 54.02
C PRO A 74 11.48 21.59 54.52
N SER A 75 11.69 22.63 53.71
CA SER A 75 12.52 23.79 54.05
C SER A 75 11.98 25.04 53.37
N ALA A 76 12.63 26.19 53.56
CA ALA A 76 12.24 27.45 52.90
C ALA A 76 12.21 27.36 51.36
N ASP A 77 13.01 26.47 50.78
CA ASP A 77 13.11 26.28 49.32
C ASP A 77 12.51 24.95 48.84
N VAL A 78 12.09 24.08 49.76
CA VAL A 78 11.56 22.75 49.46
C VAL A 78 10.17 22.61 50.03
N HIS A 79 9.17 22.56 49.14
CA HIS A 79 7.77 22.43 49.52
C HIS A 79 7.18 21.15 48.94
N ILE A 80 6.36 20.47 49.75
CA ILE A 80 5.66 19.24 49.36
C ILE A 80 4.18 19.42 49.66
N SER A 81 3.32 19.11 48.69
CA SER A 81 1.87 19.11 48.91
C SER A 81 1.43 17.97 49.81
N SER A 82 0.27 18.13 50.44
CA SER A 82 -0.49 17.00 50.96
C SER A 82 -0.72 15.95 49.85
N ALA A 83 -0.94 14.70 50.26
CA ALA A 83 -1.27 13.63 49.33
C ALA A 83 -2.55 13.98 48.58
N LEU A 84 -2.45 14.08 47.26
CA LEU A 84 -3.59 14.27 46.38
C LEU A 84 -4.26 12.90 46.20
N SER A 85 -5.50 12.78 46.67
CA SER A 85 -6.34 11.59 46.55
C SER A 85 -7.49 11.83 45.58
N GLY A 86 -8.11 10.76 45.09
CA GLY A 86 -9.24 10.85 44.16
C GLY A 86 -8.88 11.30 42.74
N LEU A 87 -7.59 11.30 42.38
CA LEU A 87 -7.14 11.63 41.03
C LEU A 87 -7.44 10.47 40.08
N THR A 88 -8.24 10.75 39.05
CA THR A 88 -8.44 9.83 37.92
C THR A 88 -7.30 10.03 36.94
N THR A 89 -6.38 9.07 36.86
CA THR A 89 -5.35 9.05 35.81
C THR A 89 -5.93 8.49 34.53
N THR A 90 -5.85 9.26 33.45
CA THR A 90 -6.25 8.81 32.13
C THR A 90 -5.02 8.51 31.29
N ASP A 91 -5.11 7.44 30.52
CA ASP A 91 -4.06 7.02 29.61
C ASP A 91 -4.07 7.94 28.38
N ASP A 92 -3.05 8.77 28.24
CA ASP A 92 -2.91 9.72 27.13
C ASP A 92 -1.95 9.22 26.04
N CYS A 93 -1.76 7.90 25.94
CA CYS A 93 -1.01 7.29 24.85
C CYS A 93 -1.88 7.16 23.59
N PRO A 94 -1.33 7.44 22.40
CA PRO A 94 -2.07 7.23 21.16
C PRO A 94 -2.35 5.75 21.01
N LYS A 95 -3.59 5.41 20.66
CA LYS A 95 -3.97 4.02 20.40
C LYS A 95 -3.88 3.72 18.91
N THR A 96 -3.70 2.44 18.61
CA THR A 96 -3.83 1.93 17.25
C THR A 96 -5.23 2.28 16.71
N PRO A 97 -5.33 2.90 15.53
CA PRO A 97 -6.60 3.23 14.92
C PRO A 97 -7.37 1.96 14.55
N THR A 98 -8.69 2.04 14.64
CA THR A 98 -9.60 1.03 14.12
C THR A 98 -10.12 1.45 12.76
N ILE A 99 -10.17 0.49 11.83
CA ILE A 99 -10.74 0.69 10.51
C ILE A 99 -11.93 -0.26 10.35
N GLY A 100 -13.06 0.31 9.97
CA GLY A 100 -14.28 -0.42 9.63
C GLY A 100 -14.68 -0.13 8.18
N SER A 101 -15.38 -1.07 7.57
CA SER A 101 -15.93 -0.90 6.23
C SER A 101 -17.39 -1.33 6.17
N LYS A 102 -18.12 -0.74 5.23
CA LYS A 102 -19.47 -1.16 4.82
C LYS A 102 -19.52 -1.13 3.29
N PRO A 103 -19.71 -2.27 2.60
CA PRO A 103 -19.73 -3.64 3.15
C PRO A 103 -18.41 -4.05 3.82
N ALA A 104 -18.40 -5.18 4.53
CA ALA A 104 -17.17 -5.73 5.09
C ALA A 104 -16.16 -6.06 3.97
N PHE A 105 -14.86 -6.05 4.27
CA PHE A 105 -13.81 -6.45 3.33
C PHE A 105 -13.86 -7.97 3.11
N SER A 106 -14.75 -8.40 2.22
CA SER A 106 -14.99 -9.80 1.86
C SER A 106 -15.28 -9.90 0.37
N ASP A 107 -14.65 -10.87 -0.29
CA ASP A 107 -14.81 -11.14 -1.73
C ASP A 107 -16.27 -11.42 -2.12
N GLN A 108 -17.09 -11.88 -1.17
CA GLN A 108 -18.51 -12.22 -1.37
C GLN A 108 -19.44 -11.01 -1.24
N ASP A 109 -19.02 -9.97 -0.49
CA ASP A 109 -19.88 -8.82 -0.16
C ASP A 109 -19.65 -7.63 -1.09
N LEU A 110 -18.63 -7.70 -1.95
CA LEU A 110 -18.24 -6.62 -2.84
C LEU A 110 -18.28 -7.06 -4.31
N ALA A 111 -18.88 -6.21 -5.14
CA ALA A 111 -18.92 -6.36 -6.59
C ALA A 111 -18.44 -5.07 -7.27
N GLN A 112 -17.94 -5.19 -8.50
CA GLN A 112 -17.62 -4.02 -9.31
C GLN A 112 -18.86 -3.12 -9.45
N GLY A 113 -18.67 -1.82 -9.22
CA GLY A 113 -19.73 -0.83 -9.25
C GLY A 113 -20.45 -0.59 -7.92
N ALA A 114 -20.21 -1.41 -6.89
CA ALA A 114 -20.76 -1.18 -5.56
C ALA A 114 -20.10 0.03 -4.88
N ARG A 115 -20.80 0.65 -3.91
CA ARG A 115 -20.24 1.66 -3.02
C ARG A 115 -19.50 0.98 -1.88
N LEU A 116 -18.35 1.52 -1.49
CA LEU A 116 -17.59 1.08 -0.32
C LEU A 116 -17.38 2.27 0.62
N ASP A 117 -17.95 2.21 1.81
CA ASP A 117 -17.74 3.20 2.87
C ASP A 117 -16.71 2.69 3.86
N LEU A 118 -15.72 3.53 4.17
CA LEU A 118 -14.61 3.26 5.08
C LEU A 118 -14.67 4.27 6.22
N SER A 119 -14.54 3.78 7.45
CA SER A 119 -14.48 4.61 8.64
C SER A 119 -13.24 4.26 9.43
N CYS A 120 -12.39 5.25 9.61
CA CYS A 120 -11.18 5.13 10.38
C CYS A 120 -11.27 5.98 11.63
N THR A 121 -11.12 5.37 12.81
CA THR A 121 -11.32 6.03 14.09
C THR A 121 -10.11 5.81 14.99
N ALA A 122 -9.61 6.87 15.62
CA ALA A 122 -8.53 6.80 16.58
C ALA A 122 -8.86 7.59 17.83
N THR A 123 -8.56 7.01 18.99
CA THR A 123 -8.37 7.82 20.21
C THR A 123 -7.00 8.46 20.12
N VAL A 124 -6.98 9.77 19.88
CA VAL A 124 -5.78 10.58 19.83
C VAL A 124 -5.54 11.22 21.19
N THR A 125 -4.26 11.45 21.49
CA THR A 125 -3.83 12.05 22.77
C THR A 125 -4.39 13.46 22.94
N THR A 126 -4.33 14.02 24.14
CA THR A 126 -4.63 15.43 24.44
C THR A 126 -3.78 16.42 23.64
N LYS A 127 -2.69 15.95 23.01
CA LYS A 127 -1.90 16.72 22.04
C LYS A 127 -2.58 16.89 20.68
N ASN A 128 -3.79 16.33 20.50
CA ASN A 128 -4.63 16.52 19.32
C ASN A 128 -3.94 16.10 18.00
N LEU A 129 -3.27 14.95 18.02
CA LEU A 129 -2.50 14.43 16.90
C LEU A 129 -3.38 14.14 15.69
N PRO A 130 -2.90 14.37 14.45
CA PRO A 130 -3.67 14.06 13.27
C PRO A 130 -3.79 12.54 13.07
N LEU A 131 -4.97 12.14 12.60
CA LEU A 131 -5.24 10.82 12.04
C LEU A 131 -4.98 10.87 10.53
N LYS A 132 -4.37 9.82 10.01
CA LYS A 132 -4.04 9.66 8.59
C LYS A 132 -4.62 8.36 8.03
N LEU A 133 -5.22 8.41 6.85
CA LEU A 133 -5.78 7.27 6.12
C LEU A 133 -5.06 7.12 4.79
N TYR A 134 -4.77 5.87 4.43
CA TYR A 134 -4.12 5.50 3.18
C TYR A 134 -5.06 4.63 2.36
N TYR A 135 -5.20 4.97 1.08
CA TYR A 135 -5.86 4.19 0.06
C TYR A 135 -4.89 4.06 -1.13
N LEU A 136 -4.18 2.93 -1.18
CA LEU A 136 -3.10 2.70 -2.14
C LEU A 136 -3.56 1.73 -3.23
N THR A 137 -3.54 2.13 -4.49
CA THR A 137 -3.86 1.26 -5.63
C THR A 137 -2.61 1.04 -6.49
N PRO A 138 -2.67 0.16 -7.50
CA PRO A 138 -1.57 0.03 -8.47
C PRO A 138 -1.36 1.28 -9.34
N THR A 139 -2.37 2.13 -9.53
CA THR A 139 -2.35 3.25 -10.48
C THR A 139 -2.36 4.63 -9.84
N PHE A 140 -2.88 4.76 -8.62
CA PHE A 140 -2.93 6.02 -7.88
C PHE A 140 -2.85 5.78 -6.38
N SER A 141 -2.73 6.85 -5.61
CA SER A 141 -2.84 6.79 -4.14
C SER A 141 -3.58 7.98 -3.60
N ILE A 142 -4.49 7.75 -2.66
CA ILE A 142 -5.18 8.79 -1.91
C ILE A 142 -4.74 8.68 -0.46
N ILE A 143 -4.12 9.75 0.05
CA ILE A 143 -3.64 9.81 1.43
C ILE A 143 -4.31 11.02 2.08
N LEU A 144 -5.10 10.76 3.13
CA LEU A 144 -5.93 11.76 3.79
C LEU A 144 -5.43 12.02 5.20
N CYS A 145 -5.41 13.29 5.57
CA CYS A 145 -5.12 13.74 6.92
C CYS A 145 -6.29 14.56 7.47
N THR A 146 -6.52 14.42 8.77
CA THR A 146 -7.41 15.31 9.54
C THR A 146 -6.66 16.60 9.89
N SER A 147 -7.28 17.77 9.71
CA SER A 147 -6.71 19.05 10.13
C SER A 147 -6.50 19.12 11.65
N ASN A 148 -5.47 19.83 12.10
CA ASN A 148 -5.37 20.17 13.52
C ASN A 148 -6.62 20.99 13.92
N SER A 149 -7.33 20.56 14.96
CA SER A 149 -8.54 21.25 15.42
C SER A 149 -8.20 22.69 15.86
N PRO A 150 -9.19 23.60 15.92
CA PRO A 150 -8.97 24.97 16.41
C PRO A 150 -8.41 24.99 17.85
N SER A 151 -7.90 26.16 18.23
CA SER A 151 -6.98 26.41 19.36
C SER A 151 -7.37 25.72 20.69
N PRO A 152 -6.37 25.43 21.56
CA PRO A 152 -6.57 24.83 22.88
C PRO A 152 -7.58 25.57 23.77
N GLU A 153 -7.82 26.85 23.49
CA GLU A 153 -8.71 27.75 24.23
C GLU A 153 -10.19 27.39 24.08
N LEU A 154 -10.56 26.68 23.00
CA LEU A 154 -11.90 26.16 22.80
C LEU A 154 -12.10 24.79 23.46
N ILE A 155 -11.11 24.19 24.12
CA ILE A 155 -11.15 22.81 24.64
C ILE A 155 -11.59 22.79 26.13
N THR A 156 -12.48 23.68 26.53
CA THR A 156 -12.94 23.76 27.93
C THR A 156 -14.16 22.89 28.23
N ASP A 157 -14.98 22.58 27.22
CA ASP A 157 -16.26 21.89 27.41
C ASP A 157 -16.38 20.56 26.64
N VAL A 158 -17.42 19.79 26.96
CA VAL A 158 -17.79 18.55 26.25
C VAL A 158 -18.28 18.95 24.86
N PHE A 159 -17.54 18.58 23.82
CA PHE A 159 -17.97 18.84 22.45
C PHE A 159 -18.67 17.62 21.84
N PRO A 160 -19.89 17.79 21.29
CA PRO A 160 -20.45 16.81 20.37
C PRO A 160 -19.52 16.65 19.16
N GLU A 161 -19.70 15.57 18.40
CA GLU A 161 -18.91 15.33 17.20
C GLU A 161 -19.04 16.52 16.22
N ARG A 162 -17.90 17.08 15.80
CA ARG A 162 -17.81 18.22 14.90
C ARG A 162 -17.03 17.85 13.65
N GLU A 163 -17.53 18.28 12.51
CA GLU A 163 -16.80 18.16 11.24
C GLU A 163 -15.60 19.12 11.21
N VAL A 164 -14.46 18.60 10.76
CA VAL A 164 -13.19 19.31 10.58
C VAL A 164 -12.68 19.05 9.15
N ASP A 165 -11.74 19.86 8.69
CA ASP A 165 -11.21 19.70 7.33
C ASP A 165 -10.45 18.38 7.16
N CYS A 166 -10.79 17.62 6.12
CA CYS A 166 -9.89 16.61 5.54
C CYS A 166 -9.06 17.25 4.42
N PHE A 167 -7.76 16.96 4.39
CA PHE A 167 -6.92 17.35 3.26
C PHE A 167 -6.09 16.17 2.76
N THR A 168 -5.76 16.22 1.48
CA THR A 168 -4.83 15.28 0.84
C THR A 168 -3.40 15.65 1.17
N VAL A 169 -2.55 14.64 1.26
CA VAL A 169 -1.11 14.78 1.38
C VAL A 169 -0.40 13.88 0.39
N THR A 170 0.87 14.14 0.13
CA THR A 170 1.69 13.30 -0.74
C THR A 170 2.21 12.08 0.01
N HIS A 171 2.75 11.10 -0.73
CA HIS A 171 3.32 9.88 -0.16
C HIS A 171 4.58 10.13 0.68
N ILE A 172 5.24 11.27 0.51
CA ILE A 172 6.43 11.67 1.28
C ILE A 172 6.10 12.38 2.60
N ASP A 173 4.90 12.96 2.72
CA ASP A 173 4.48 13.62 3.97
C ASP A 173 4.23 12.52 5.01
N ILE A 174 4.95 12.55 6.13
CA ILE A 174 4.84 11.58 7.22
C ILE A 174 4.08 12.12 8.42
N ASP A 175 3.90 13.43 8.52
CA ASP A 175 3.43 14.11 9.74
C ASP A 175 2.17 14.95 9.52
N CYS A 176 1.55 14.88 8.33
CA CYS A 176 0.35 15.62 7.98
C CYS A 176 0.53 17.13 8.10
N THR A 177 1.70 17.63 7.70
CA THR A 177 2.02 19.07 7.76
C THR A 177 1.89 19.76 6.41
N VAL A 178 1.99 19.03 5.30
CA VAL A 178 2.04 19.60 3.96
C VAL A 178 0.82 19.15 3.16
N ARG A 179 -0.06 20.12 2.85
CA ARG A 179 -1.17 19.87 1.92
C ARG A 179 -0.60 19.48 0.55
N GLY A 180 -1.09 18.38 0.01
CA GLY A 180 -0.74 17.87 -1.31
C GLY A 180 -1.98 17.57 -2.15
N SER A 181 -1.74 17.12 -3.37
CA SER A 181 -2.76 16.61 -4.29
C SER A 181 -2.80 15.09 -4.29
N SER A 182 -3.98 14.52 -4.53
CA SER A 182 -4.10 13.10 -4.90
C SER A 182 -3.68 12.92 -6.36
N GLU A 183 -2.41 12.63 -6.60
CA GLU A 183 -1.89 12.42 -7.95
C GLU A 183 -2.65 11.28 -8.65
N GLY A 184 -3.17 11.56 -9.85
CA GLY A 184 -3.84 10.57 -10.71
C GLY A 184 -5.22 10.11 -10.26
N ALA A 185 -5.76 10.62 -9.14
CA ALA A 185 -7.08 10.22 -8.64
C ALA A 185 -8.16 11.28 -8.97
N ASP A 186 -9.26 10.83 -9.56
CA ASP A 186 -10.46 11.64 -9.73
C ASP A 186 -11.27 11.66 -8.42
N MET A 187 -11.04 12.70 -7.61
CA MET A 187 -11.63 12.85 -6.28
C MET A 187 -13.17 12.91 -6.26
N THR A 188 -13.83 13.07 -7.41
CA THR A 188 -15.30 13.00 -7.50
C THR A 188 -15.83 11.61 -7.09
N PHE A 189 -15.05 10.55 -7.30
CA PHE A 189 -15.40 9.19 -6.89
C PHE A 189 -15.06 8.89 -5.41
N TYR A 190 -14.39 9.80 -4.72
CA TYR A 190 -13.78 9.56 -3.41
C TYR A 190 -14.17 10.60 -2.36
N PRO A 191 -15.47 10.70 -2.01
CA PRO A 191 -15.92 11.65 -1.00
C PRO A 191 -15.31 11.34 0.37
N ARG A 192 -15.06 12.39 1.15
CA ARG A 192 -14.37 12.33 2.43
C ARG A 192 -14.96 13.32 3.42
N GLN A 193 -15.04 12.92 4.68
CA GLN A 193 -15.45 13.75 5.81
C GLN A 193 -14.60 13.42 7.03
N CYS A 194 -14.23 14.44 7.79
CA CYS A 194 -13.37 14.28 8.96
C CYS A 194 -14.10 14.81 10.18
N TYR A 195 -13.98 14.09 11.28
CA TYR A 195 -14.68 14.41 12.52
C TYR A 195 -13.74 14.43 13.71
N PHE A 196 -14.13 15.24 14.68
CA PHE A 196 -13.48 15.40 15.95
C PHE A 196 -14.51 15.36 17.09
N ARG A 197 -14.23 14.60 18.15
CA ARG A 197 -15.07 14.52 19.36
C ARG A 197 -14.18 14.40 20.60
N ARG A 198 -14.64 14.92 21.72
CA ARG A 198 -14.03 14.68 23.04
C ARG A 198 -14.88 13.74 23.87
N GLU A 199 -14.28 12.71 24.47
CA GLU A 199 -15.00 11.87 25.42
C GLU A 199 -15.13 12.55 26.79
N VAL A 200 -16.33 12.44 27.37
CA VAL A 200 -16.67 12.95 28.70
C VAL A 200 -15.84 12.25 29.77
N ALA A 201 -15.69 10.94 29.65
CA ALA A 201 -14.89 10.14 30.57
C ALA A 201 -13.41 10.20 30.17
N GLY A 202 -12.63 11.00 30.88
CA GLY A 202 -11.18 11.00 30.80
C GLY A 202 -10.54 11.97 29.82
N GLY A 203 -11.35 12.75 29.09
CA GLY A 203 -10.88 13.88 28.28
C GLY A 203 -10.15 13.48 26.99
N SER A 204 -10.17 12.20 26.63
CA SER A 204 -9.56 11.66 25.40
C SER A 204 -10.18 12.30 24.17
N LEU A 205 -9.34 12.57 23.17
CA LEU A 205 -9.79 13.10 21.89
C LEU A 205 -10.01 11.92 20.93
N ILE A 206 -11.08 11.97 20.16
CA ILE A 206 -11.38 10.99 19.11
C ILE A 206 -11.39 11.73 17.79
N ARG A 207 -10.63 11.17 16.83
CA ARG A 207 -10.67 11.60 15.43
C ARG A 207 -11.23 10.49 14.57
N ARG A 208 -11.96 10.89 13.54
CA ARG A 208 -12.52 9.96 12.56
C ARG A 208 -12.36 10.49 11.15
N ILE A 209 -11.91 9.65 10.24
CA ILE A 209 -11.97 9.90 8.79
C ILE A 209 -13.03 8.95 8.23
N GLN A 210 -14.07 9.53 7.63
CA GLN A 210 -14.98 8.82 6.75
C GLN A 210 -14.51 9.03 5.32
N PHE A 211 -14.31 7.94 4.60
CA PHE A 211 -13.88 7.93 3.22
C PHE A 211 -14.77 6.95 2.48
N SER A 212 -15.28 7.32 1.31
CA SER A 212 -16.04 6.38 0.50
C SER A 212 -15.44 6.26 -0.89
N VAL A 213 -15.55 5.06 -1.46
CA VAL A 213 -15.47 4.84 -2.89
C VAL A 213 -16.91 4.82 -3.40
N ALA A 214 -17.33 5.91 -4.04
CA ALA A 214 -18.72 6.08 -4.48
C ALA A 214 -19.17 4.96 -5.43
N ARG A 215 -18.22 4.47 -6.24
CA ARG A 215 -18.42 3.35 -7.17
C ARG A 215 -17.09 2.62 -7.34
N LEU A 216 -17.00 1.35 -6.94
CA LEU A 216 -15.81 0.52 -7.12
C LEU A 216 -15.53 0.32 -8.61
N ARG A 217 -14.37 0.79 -9.05
CA ARG A 217 -13.87 0.66 -10.41
C ARG A 217 -12.75 -0.37 -10.42
N ARG A 218 -12.39 -0.83 -11.61
CA ARG A 218 -11.28 -1.77 -11.83
C ARG A 218 -9.97 -1.33 -11.16
N GLU A 219 -9.67 -0.04 -11.17
CA GLU A 219 -8.47 0.54 -10.57
C GLU A 219 -8.45 0.42 -9.04
N ASP A 220 -9.62 0.26 -8.41
CA ASP A 220 -9.79 0.07 -6.97
C ASP A 220 -9.55 -1.39 -6.55
N PHE A 221 -9.47 -2.34 -7.49
CA PHE A 221 -9.21 -3.75 -7.17
C PHE A 221 -7.79 -3.93 -6.63
N GLY A 222 -7.67 -4.63 -5.50
CA GLY A 222 -6.42 -4.82 -4.80
C GLY A 222 -5.96 -3.59 -4.03
N ALA A 223 -6.79 -2.55 -3.90
CA ALA A 223 -6.44 -1.37 -3.11
C ALA A 223 -6.17 -1.74 -1.65
N HIS A 224 -5.08 -1.22 -1.10
CA HIS A 224 -4.70 -1.42 0.30
C HIS A 224 -5.15 -0.23 1.12
N VAL A 225 -5.91 -0.52 2.17
CA VAL A 225 -6.54 0.47 3.03
C VAL A 225 -6.12 0.26 4.46
N PHE A 226 -5.52 1.30 5.05
CA PHE A 226 -5.13 1.32 6.45
C PHE A 226 -5.06 2.75 6.95
N CYS A 227 -4.91 2.89 8.26
CA CYS A 227 -4.72 4.19 8.88
C CYS A 227 -3.58 4.19 9.87
N GLU A 228 -3.10 5.38 10.22
CA GLU A 228 -2.18 5.56 11.33
C GLU A 228 -2.48 6.83 12.12
N THR A 229 -2.23 6.76 13.43
CA THR A 229 -2.15 7.95 14.28
C THR A 229 -0.75 8.55 14.15
N VAL A 230 -0.63 9.80 13.72
CA VAL A 230 0.66 10.46 13.52
C VAL A 230 1.32 10.74 14.87
N SER A 231 2.62 10.41 15.01
CA SER A 231 3.41 10.76 16.19
C SER A 231 4.10 12.11 16.00
N PHE A 232 4.02 13.00 17.00
CA PHE A 232 4.52 14.38 16.89
C PHE A 232 5.97 14.59 17.32
N THR A 233 6.72 13.59 17.79
CA THR A 233 8.13 13.87 18.11
C THR A 233 8.90 14.01 16.79
N PRO A 234 9.41 15.22 16.43
CA PRO A 234 10.22 15.37 15.24
C PRO A 234 11.43 14.44 15.39
N GLY A 235 11.54 13.45 14.50
CA GLY A 235 12.60 12.43 14.54
C GLY A 235 12.22 11.05 15.12
N ASP A 236 11.10 10.88 15.81
CA ASP A 236 10.66 9.55 16.31
C ASP A 236 9.87 8.74 15.27
N THR A 237 9.35 9.39 14.22
CA THR A 237 8.66 8.75 13.08
C THR A 237 9.55 7.79 12.30
N HIS A 238 10.88 7.87 12.48
CA HIS A 238 11.85 6.95 11.90
C HIS A 238 11.95 5.59 12.60
N ARG A 239 11.23 5.35 13.71
CA ARG A 239 11.19 4.02 14.33
C ARG A 239 10.12 3.15 13.66
N PRO A 240 10.48 2.18 12.80
CA PRO A 240 9.50 1.39 12.05
C PRO A 240 8.53 0.63 12.98
N GLN A 241 9.04 0.25 14.16
CA GLN A 241 8.24 -0.40 15.21
C GLN A 241 7.13 0.51 15.76
N LEU A 242 7.40 1.80 15.99
CA LEU A 242 6.40 2.73 16.51
C LEU A 242 5.29 2.97 15.48
N ARG A 243 5.68 3.17 14.22
CA ARG A 243 4.73 3.29 13.10
C ARG A 243 3.83 2.05 13.01
N ALA A 244 4.42 0.85 13.00
CA ALA A 244 3.68 -0.40 12.93
C ALA A 244 2.75 -0.68 14.13
N TRP A 245 2.97 -0.02 15.28
CA TRP A 245 2.08 -0.08 16.45
C TRP A 245 0.94 0.95 16.37
N LEU A 246 1.20 2.09 15.74
CA LEU A 246 0.22 3.17 15.56
C LEU A 246 -0.54 3.08 14.23
N SER A 247 -0.31 2.03 13.44
CA SER A 247 -1.08 1.72 12.24
C SER A 247 -2.11 0.62 12.49
N SER A 248 -3.28 0.74 11.87
CA SER A 248 -4.30 -0.32 11.82
C SER A 248 -3.81 -1.55 11.07
N SER A 249 -4.60 -2.63 11.09
CA SER A 249 -4.47 -3.68 10.08
C SER A 249 -4.63 -3.11 8.67
N VAL A 250 -3.97 -3.74 7.72
CA VAL A 250 -4.11 -3.46 6.29
C VAL A 250 -5.26 -4.31 5.76
N ASN A 251 -6.26 -3.66 5.19
CA ASN A 251 -7.37 -4.32 4.52
C ASN A 251 -7.19 -4.19 3.01
N ILE A 252 -7.62 -5.22 2.28
CA ILE A 252 -7.46 -5.27 0.82
C ILE A 252 -8.85 -5.23 0.22
N VAL A 253 -9.07 -4.30 -0.71
CA VAL A 253 -10.30 -4.21 -1.48
C VAL A 253 -10.27 -5.30 -2.54
N ARG A 254 -11.14 -6.29 -2.40
CA ARG A 254 -11.37 -7.34 -3.40
C ARG A 254 -12.86 -7.40 -3.68
N PHE A 255 -13.20 -7.59 -4.94
CA PHE A 255 -14.58 -7.68 -5.37
C PHE A 255 -14.68 -8.51 -6.63
N THR A 256 -15.82 -9.16 -6.84
CA THR A 256 -16.04 -9.93 -8.06
C THR A 256 -15.99 -9.00 -9.28
N MET A 257 -15.16 -9.36 -10.27
CA MET A 257 -14.94 -8.61 -11.49
C MET A 257 -15.12 -9.53 -12.68
N ALA A 258 -16.10 -9.22 -13.52
CA ALA A 258 -16.32 -9.99 -14.75
C ALA A 258 -15.09 -9.93 -15.67
N PRO A 259 -14.79 -11.01 -16.41
CA PRO A 259 -13.70 -11.03 -17.38
C PRO A 259 -13.85 -9.91 -18.41
N GLN A 260 -12.78 -9.16 -18.67
CA GLN A 260 -12.79 -8.05 -19.61
C GLN A 260 -11.40 -7.79 -20.20
N ILE A 261 -11.37 -7.27 -21.42
CA ILE A 261 -10.13 -6.90 -22.12
C ILE A 261 -9.87 -5.41 -21.97
N ALA A 262 -8.78 -5.07 -21.27
CA ALA A 262 -8.34 -3.70 -21.04
C ALA A 262 -7.75 -3.05 -22.27
N LYS A 263 -6.79 -3.78 -22.85
CA LYS A 263 -5.88 -3.29 -23.87
C LYS A 263 -5.60 -4.45 -24.79
N LEU A 264 -5.62 -4.15 -26.08
CA LEU A 264 -5.19 -5.04 -27.13
C LEU A 264 -4.51 -4.16 -28.16
N TYR A 265 -3.22 -4.38 -28.39
CA TYR A 265 -2.41 -3.58 -29.29
C TYR A 265 -1.34 -4.44 -29.98
N PHE A 266 -0.79 -3.92 -31.07
CA PHE A 266 0.33 -4.50 -31.78
C PHE A 266 1.61 -3.73 -31.41
N ASN A 267 2.65 -4.46 -31.03
CA ASN A 267 3.99 -3.91 -30.85
C ASN A 267 4.78 -4.12 -32.15
N GLU A 268 5.11 -3.03 -32.84
CA GLU A 268 5.80 -3.07 -34.13
C GLU A 268 7.25 -3.56 -34.00
N ASP A 269 7.94 -3.20 -32.92
CA ASP A 269 9.35 -3.56 -32.70
C ASP A 269 9.54 -5.07 -32.55
N SER A 270 8.65 -5.72 -31.79
CA SER A 270 8.67 -7.16 -31.55
C SER A 270 7.72 -7.95 -32.46
N GLN A 271 7.00 -7.26 -33.35
CA GLN A 271 5.97 -7.83 -34.22
C GLN A 271 4.99 -8.75 -33.47
N THR A 272 4.63 -8.36 -32.26
CA THR A 272 3.86 -9.17 -31.31
C THR A 272 2.56 -8.46 -30.95
N TRP A 273 1.46 -9.19 -30.86
CA TRP A 273 0.23 -8.65 -30.29
C TRP A 273 0.21 -8.87 -28.79
N VAL A 274 -0.12 -7.82 -28.04
CA VAL A 274 -0.21 -7.86 -26.59
C VAL A 274 -1.65 -7.60 -26.17
N CYS A 275 -2.19 -8.51 -25.36
CA CYS A 275 -3.48 -8.35 -24.73
C CYS A 275 -3.34 -8.30 -23.21
N VAL A 276 -4.00 -7.33 -22.57
CA VAL A 276 -4.11 -7.25 -21.12
C VAL A 276 -5.57 -7.45 -20.77
N ALA A 277 -5.88 -8.57 -20.15
CA ALA A 277 -7.19 -8.91 -19.63
C ALA A 277 -7.21 -8.83 -18.11
N MET A 278 -8.40 -8.62 -17.53
CA MET A 278 -8.62 -8.66 -16.09
C MET A 278 -9.91 -9.40 -15.75
N GLY A 279 -9.93 -10.04 -14.59
CA GLY A 279 -11.09 -10.73 -14.04
C GLY A 279 -10.76 -11.30 -12.67
N TYR A 280 -11.76 -11.36 -11.79
CA TYR A 280 -11.63 -11.98 -10.47
C TYR A 280 -12.93 -12.69 -10.06
N PRO A 281 -12.89 -13.98 -9.70
CA PRO A 281 -11.71 -14.88 -9.70
C PRO A 281 -11.09 -15.03 -11.09
N LEU A 282 -9.81 -15.40 -11.15
CA LEU A 282 -9.08 -15.43 -12.42
C LEU A 282 -9.67 -16.53 -13.35
N PRO A 283 -10.07 -16.17 -14.57
CA PRO A 283 -10.60 -17.12 -15.55
C PRO A 283 -9.60 -18.21 -15.93
N LYS A 284 -10.07 -19.44 -16.13
CA LYS A 284 -9.21 -20.58 -16.51
C LYS A 284 -8.83 -20.61 -17.99
N LYS A 285 -9.60 -19.94 -18.84
CA LYS A 285 -9.43 -19.94 -20.30
C LYS A 285 -9.09 -18.53 -20.76
N ALA A 286 -7.86 -18.35 -21.24
CA ALA A 286 -7.39 -17.12 -21.85
C ALA A 286 -6.51 -17.48 -23.06
N GLY A 287 -6.66 -16.75 -24.17
CA GLY A 287 -5.87 -17.03 -25.36
C GLY A 287 -6.01 -15.95 -26.43
N MET A 288 -5.10 -16.00 -27.39
CA MET A 288 -5.12 -15.17 -28.59
C MET A 288 -5.19 -16.06 -29.82
N SER A 289 -5.86 -15.59 -30.88
CA SER A 289 -5.99 -16.36 -32.12
C SER A 289 -6.12 -15.47 -33.34
N LEU A 290 -5.54 -15.92 -34.45
CA LEU A 290 -5.80 -15.34 -35.76
C LEU A 290 -7.25 -15.63 -36.16
N ARG A 291 -8.00 -14.59 -36.53
CA ARG A 291 -9.36 -14.72 -37.07
C ARG A 291 -9.37 -14.65 -38.58
N ARG A 292 -8.69 -13.65 -39.13
CA ARG A 292 -8.64 -13.36 -40.57
C ARG A 292 -7.31 -12.73 -40.95
N SER A 293 -6.89 -12.96 -42.18
CA SER A 293 -5.76 -12.28 -42.81
C SER A 293 -6.13 -11.90 -44.25
N SER A 294 -5.54 -10.83 -44.77
CA SER A 294 -5.81 -10.38 -46.14
C SER A 294 -5.08 -11.21 -47.21
N THR A 295 -4.00 -11.91 -46.85
CA THR A 295 -3.23 -12.75 -47.78
C THR A 295 -2.99 -14.14 -47.20
N ILE A 296 -2.98 -15.16 -48.07
CA ILE A 296 -2.73 -16.56 -47.66
C ILE A 296 -1.35 -16.70 -47.00
N GLN A 297 -0.35 -15.96 -47.48
CA GLN A 297 1.02 -16.03 -46.97
C GLN A 297 1.12 -15.46 -45.54
N LEU A 298 0.53 -14.29 -45.28
CA LEU A 298 0.47 -13.71 -43.93
C LEU A 298 -0.31 -14.62 -42.98
N GLY A 299 -1.44 -15.18 -43.45
CA GLY A 299 -2.20 -16.15 -42.67
C GLY A 299 -1.40 -17.40 -42.30
N ARG A 300 -0.57 -17.92 -43.20
CA ARG A 300 0.34 -19.05 -42.90
C ARG A 300 1.41 -18.68 -41.89
N GLN A 301 2.03 -17.49 -42.00
CA GLN A 301 3.01 -17.02 -41.01
C GLN A 301 2.38 -16.89 -39.62
N LEU A 302 1.23 -16.22 -39.53
CA LEU A 302 0.51 -16.02 -38.27
C LEU A 302 -0.12 -17.31 -37.72
N GLY A 303 -0.34 -18.33 -38.57
CA GLY A 303 -0.77 -19.66 -38.13
C GLY A 303 0.28 -20.41 -37.30
N LEU A 304 1.55 -19.98 -37.34
CA LEU A 304 2.63 -20.54 -36.54
C LEU A 304 2.80 -19.84 -35.18
N TYR A 305 2.14 -18.69 -34.99
CA TYR A 305 2.25 -17.93 -33.74
C TYR A 305 1.62 -18.71 -32.59
N VAL A 306 2.22 -18.55 -31.42
CA VAL A 306 1.76 -19.16 -30.17
C VAL A 306 1.21 -18.07 -29.25
N THR A 307 0.43 -18.48 -28.25
CA THR A 307 -0.01 -17.57 -27.20
C THR A 307 0.72 -17.89 -25.90
N ASP A 308 1.51 -16.95 -25.43
CA ASP A 308 2.07 -16.99 -24.08
C ASP A 308 1.14 -16.27 -23.11
N VAL A 309 0.72 -16.98 -22.06
CA VAL A 309 -0.21 -16.44 -21.05
C VAL A 309 0.52 -16.31 -19.73
N ASN A 310 0.63 -15.09 -19.22
CA ASN A 310 1.22 -14.82 -17.91
C ASN A 310 0.22 -14.08 -17.02
N SER A 311 -0.04 -14.64 -15.85
CA SER A 311 -1.00 -14.07 -14.90
C SER A 311 -0.27 -13.48 -13.72
N THR A 312 -0.50 -12.18 -13.48
CA THR A 312 0.26 -11.42 -12.49
C THR A 312 -0.65 -10.59 -11.60
N GLN A 313 -0.08 -10.15 -10.48
CA GLN A 313 -0.66 -9.11 -9.64
C GLN A 313 0.12 -7.82 -9.91
N PRO A 314 -0.55 -6.72 -10.29
CA PRO A 314 0.07 -5.41 -10.42
C PRO A 314 0.72 -4.98 -9.11
N ARG A 315 1.90 -4.37 -9.22
CA ARG A 315 2.59 -3.78 -8.08
C ARG A 315 1.82 -2.57 -7.57
N LEU A 316 1.66 -2.45 -6.26
CA LEU A 316 1.04 -1.29 -5.63
C LEU A 316 1.93 -0.05 -5.81
N LEU A 317 1.30 1.09 -6.12
CA LEU A 317 1.95 2.38 -6.04
C LEU A 317 2.24 2.71 -4.56
N HIS A 318 3.45 3.19 -4.28
CA HIS A 318 3.90 3.52 -2.91
C HIS A 318 3.82 2.36 -1.90
N GLN A 319 4.10 1.12 -2.34
CA GLN A 319 4.10 -0.08 -1.49
C GLN A 319 5.00 0.04 -0.24
N ASN A 320 6.04 0.86 -0.29
CA ASN A 320 6.93 1.18 0.84
C ASN A 320 6.20 1.86 2.02
N LEU A 321 4.99 2.37 1.82
CA LEU A 321 4.17 2.94 2.88
C LEU A 321 3.44 1.90 3.72
N LEU A 322 3.38 0.64 3.30
CA LEU A 322 2.72 -0.40 4.08
C LEU A 322 3.41 -0.59 5.43
N PRO A 323 2.66 -0.63 6.55
CA PRO A 323 3.25 -0.75 7.89
C PRO A 323 3.88 -2.12 8.15
N ARG A 324 3.46 -3.15 7.40
CA ARG A 324 3.97 -4.53 7.45
C ARG A 324 3.89 -5.15 6.06
N SER A 325 4.76 -6.11 5.77
CA SER A 325 4.64 -6.89 4.54
C SER A 325 3.35 -7.71 4.59
N THR A 326 2.48 -7.50 3.62
CA THR A 326 1.29 -8.32 3.39
C THR A 326 1.49 -9.08 2.10
N GLU A 327 1.86 -10.35 2.20
CA GLU A 327 1.84 -11.25 1.04
C GLU A 327 0.40 -11.52 0.62
N ILE A 328 0.16 -11.44 -0.67
CA ILE A 328 -1.17 -11.61 -1.24
C ILE A 328 -1.07 -12.53 -2.44
N ASN A 329 -1.88 -13.59 -2.40
CA ASN A 329 -2.15 -14.44 -3.55
C ASN A 329 -3.50 -14.05 -4.15
N SER A 330 -3.52 -12.98 -4.95
CA SER A 330 -4.70 -12.65 -5.77
C SER A 330 -4.25 -12.11 -7.11
N THR A 331 -3.96 -13.02 -8.05
CA THR A 331 -3.77 -12.69 -9.46
C THR A 331 -5.13 -12.35 -10.07
N TYR A 332 -5.19 -11.24 -10.80
CA TYR A 332 -6.42 -10.77 -11.46
C TYR A 332 -6.16 -10.12 -12.81
N VAL A 333 -4.88 -10.07 -13.23
CA VAL A 333 -4.45 -9.57 -14.53
C VAL A 333 -3.83 -10.71 -15.30
N THR A 334 -4.29 -10.90 -16.53
CA THR A 334 -3.71 -11.86 -17.47
C THR A 334 -3.15 -11.09 -18.65
N GLN A 335 -1.84 -11.19 -18.85
CA GLN A 335 -1.17 -10.66 -20.03
C GLN A 335 -0.93 -11.80 -21.01
N MET A 336 -1.43 -11.64 -22.22
CA MET A 336 -1.28 -12.60 -23.30
C MET A 336 -0.42 -11.97 -24.39
N HIS A 337 0.52 -12.74 -24.92
CA HIS A 337 1.32 -12.35 -26.08
C HIS A 337 1.05 -13.32 -27.20
N PHE A 338 0.75 -12.81 -28.38
CA PHE A 338 0.68 -13.59 -29.61
C PHE A 338 1.94 -13.28 -30.42
N ASN A 339 2.91 -14.17 -30.31
CA ASN A 339 4.28 -14.01 -30.80
C ASN A 339 4.71 -15.23 -31.62
N PRO A 340 5.72 -15.09 -32.50
CA PRO A 340 6.27 -16.23 -33.20
C PRO A 340 7.13 -17.08 -32.24
N PRO A 341 7.11 -18.41 -32.35
CA PRO A 341 7.92 -19.30 -31.51
C PRO A 341 9.43 -19.19 -31.76
N PHE A 342 9.83 -18.55 -32.86
CA PHE A 342 11.20 -18.24 -33.22
C PHE A 342 11.24 -16.88 -33.94
N PRO A 343 12.37 -16.15 -33.90
CA PRO A 343 12.51 -14.90 -34.65
C PRO A 343 12.21 -15.11 -36.13
N LEU A 344 11.37 -14.25 -36.71
CA LEU A 344 11.04 -14.31 -38.13
C LEU A 344 12.02 -13.44 -38.92
N PRO A 345 13.01 -14.02 -39.63
CA PRO A 345 13.89 -13.24 -40.50
C PRO A 345 13.07 -12.54 -41.59
N GLY A 346 13.27 -11.24 -41.77
CA GLY A 346 12.51 -10.41 -42.72
C GLY A 346 11.14 -9.93 -42.22
N GLY A 347 10.72 -10.34 -41.01
CA GLY A 347 9.50 -9.87 -40.36
C GLY A 347 8.18 -10.37 -40.98
N LEU A 348 7.09 -9.72 -40.58
CA LEU A 348 5.75 -10.02 -41.07
C LEU A 348 5.52 -9.49 -42.49
N ARG A 349 4.88 -10.32 -43.32
CA ARG A 349 4.50 -9.91 -44.68
C ARG A 349 3.44 -8.82 -44.66
N ASN A 350 3.50 -7.94 -45.67
CA ASN A 350 2.52 -6.87 -45.86
C ASN A 350 1.09 -7.45 -45.96
N GLY A 351 0.16 -6.81 -45.26
CA GLY A 351 -1.23 -7.16 -45.29
C GLY A 351 -1.98 -6.67 -44.07
N THR A 352 -3.20 -7.18 -43.89
CA THR A 352 -4.03 -6.89 -42.73
C THR A 352 -4.29 -8.18 -41.98
N ALA A 353 -4.14 -8.15 -40.66
CA ALA A 353 -4.44 -9.27 -39.77
C ALA A 353 -5.49 -8.87 -38.74
N VAL A 354 -6.43 -9.76 -38.47
CA VAL A 354 -7.41 -9.62 -37.40
C VAL A 354 -7.10 -10.64 -36.32
N ILE A 355 -6.60 -10.15 -35.18
CA ILE A 355 -6.27 -10.97 -34.01
C ILE A 355 -7.36 -10.82 -32.96
N ARG A 356 -7.87 -11.94 -32.46
CA ARG A 356 -8.79 -12.00 -31.33
C ARG A 356 -8.04 -12.29 -30.06
N CYS A 357 -8.23 -11.46 -29.05
CA CYS A 357 -7.96 -11.81 -27.66
C CYS A 357 -9.26 -12.25 -27.00
N ALA A 358 -9.23 -13.33 -26.22
CA ALA A 358 -10.38 -13.84 -25.50
C ALA A 358 -9.99 -14.29 -24.07
N ILE A 359 -10.88 -14.03 -23.13
CA ILE A 359 -10.83 -14.50 -21.76
C ILE A 359 -12.24 -14.93 -21.34
N GLU A 360 -12.44 -16.24 -21.16
CA GLU A 360 -13.79 -16.85 -21.10
C GLU A 360 -14.70 -16.33 -22.23
N ASP A 361 -15.82 -15.69 -21.90
CA ASP A 361 -16.80 -15.17 -22.86
C ASP A 361 -16.48 -13.75 -23.35
N ALA A 362 -15.53 -13.06 -22.71
CA ALA A 362 -15.14 -11.72 -23.11
C ALA A 362 -14.06 -11.76 -24.19
N TYR A 363 -14.28 -11.08 -25.31
CA TYR A 363 -13.33 -11.02 -26.41
C TYR A 363 -13.24 -9.63 -27.05
N ARG A 364 -12.11 -9.37 -27.72
CA ARG A 364 -11.87 -8.15 -28.49
C ARG A 364 -11.02 -8.51 -29.70
N ASP A 365 -11.43 -8.00 -30.85
CA ASP A 365 -10.71 -8.16 -32.11
C ASP A 365 -9.93 -6.87 -32.41
N LEU A 366 -8.68 -7.02 -32.86
CA LEU A 366 -7.86 -5.91 -33.35
C LEU A 366 -7.50 -6.18 -34.80
N THR A 367 -7.83 -5.22 -35.66
CA THR A 367 -7.36 -5.19 -37.05
C THR A 367 -6.05 -4.41 -37.10
N THR A 368 -4.99 -5.05 -37.57
CA THR A 368 -3.65 -4.48 -37.68
C THR A 368 -3.26 -4.42 -39.15
N HIS A 369 -2.86 -3.23 -39.61
CA HIS A 369 -2.30 -3.04 -40.95
C HIS A 369 -0.78 -3.15 -40.85
N ILE A 370 -0.24 -4.24 -41.38
CA ILE A 370 1.20 -4.50 -41.41
C ILE A 370 1.72 -3.89 -42.70
N SER A 371 2.39 -2.75 -42.60
CA SER A 371 3.04 -2.09 -43.73
C SER A 371 4.55 -2.19 -43.56
N VAL A 372 5.25 -2.60 -44.62
CA VAL A 372 6.70 -2.84 -44.57
C VAL A 372 7.43 -1.51 -44.50
N GLY A 373 8.29 -1.33 -43.48
CA GLY A 373 9.46 -0.48 -43.59
C GLY A 373 10.47 -1.16 -44.52
N LEU A 374 10.54 -0.68 -45.77
CA LEU A 374 11.47 -1.00 -46.87
C LEU A 374 11.73 -2.50 -47.23
N PRO A 375 11.73 -2.85 -48.52
CA PRO A 375 12.14 -4.16 -48.97
C PRO A 375 13.65 -4.28 -48.71
N HIS A 376 14.06 -5.05 -47.71
CA HIS A 376 15.34 -5.72 -47.81
C HIS A 376 15.07 -7.01 -48.54
N ASP A 377 15.78 -7.20 -49.65
CA ASP A 377 15.69 -8.34 -50.55
C ASP A 377 15.36 -9.60 -49.75
N GLU A 378 14.17 -10.15 -49.97
CA GLU A 378 13.85 -11.49 -49.49
C GLU A 378 14.99 -12.39 -49.96
N PRO A 379 15.69 -13.13 -49.08
CA PRO A 379 16.28 -14.36 -49.56
C PRO A 379 15.07 -15.17 -50.00
N ILE A 380 14.92 -15.33 -51.31
CA ILE A 380 13.93 -16.19 -51.92
C ILE A 380 13.99 -17.49 -51.12
N LEU A 381 12.98 -17.71 -50.27
CA LEU A 381 12.71 -19.02 -49.70
C LEU A 381 12.34 -19.85 -50.91
N ARG A 382 13.36 -20.37 -51.59
CA ARG A 382 13.21 -21.45 -52.54
C ARG A 382 12.45 -22.49 -51.75
N GLN A 383 11.19 -22.70 -52.12
CA GLN A 383 10.51 -23.93 -51.76
C GLN A 383 11.55 -25.03 -52.00
N PRO A 384 11.81 -25.93 -51.02
CA PRO A 384 12.67 -27.05 -51.29
C PRO A 384 12.10 -27.70 -52.54
N THR A 385 12.85 -27.62 -53.64
CA THR A 385 12.48 -28.27 -54.89
C THR A 385 12.15 -29.69 -54.47
N ARG A 386 10.89 -30.12 -54.69
CA ARG A 386 10.44 -31.46 -54.31
C ARG A 386 11.46 -32.42 -54.91
N GLY A 387 12.38 -32.89 -54.06
CA GLY A 387 13.40 -33.81 -54.49
C GLY A 387 12.70 -35.07 -54.95
N THR A 388 13.16 -35.65 -56.06
CA THR A 388 12.71 -36.95 -56.53
C THR A 388 12.69 -37.96 -55.38
N ALA A 389 11.69 -38.85 -55.37
CA ALA A 389 11.58 -39.90 -54.36
C ALA A 389 12.93 -40.62 -54.17
N GLY A 390 13.46 -40.64 -52.94
CA GLY A 390 14.78 -41.18 -52.62
C GLY A 390 15.89 -40.15 -52.40
N SER A 391 15.63 -38.85 -52.60
CA SER A 391 16.58 -37.79 -52.20
C SER A 391 16.45 -37.48 -50.70
N GLY A 392 17.58 -37.56 -49.98
CA GLY A 392 17.65 -37.20 -48.57
C GLY A 392 17.35 -35.71 -48.38
N VAL A 393 16.57 -35.38 -47.35
CA VAL A 393 16.39 -34.00 -46.89
C VAL A 393 17.61 -33.65 -46.05
N PHE A 394 18.41 -32.70 -46.52
CA PHE A 394 19.55 -32.17 -45.78
C PHE A 394 19.12 -30.88 -45.07
N HIS A 395 19.30 -30.86 -43.75
CA HIS A 395 19.08 -29.68 -42.92
C HIS A 395 20.43 -29.21 -42.41
N ASP A 396 20.87 -28.03 -42.84
CA ASP A 396 22.08 -27.40 -42.32
C ASP A 396 21.74 -26.64 -41.02
N CYS A 397 22.03 -27.26 -39.88
CA CYS A 397 21.93 -26.61 -38.58
C CYS A 397 23.21 -25.81 -38.31
N THR A 398 23.12 -24.49 -38.39
CA THR A 398 24.26 -23.61 -38.07
C THR A 398 24.11 -23.10 -36.64
N MET A 399 25.15 -23.31 -35.81
CA MET A 399 25.19 -22.82 -34.43
C MET A 399 26.27 -21.74 -34.32
N ILE A 400 25.92 -20.57 -33.79
CA ILE A 400 26.86 -19.46 -33.56
C ILE A 400 27.32 -19.54 -32.10
N MET A 401 28.63 -19.58 -31.88
CA MET A 401 29.23 -19.71 -30.55
C MET A 401 30.16 -18.55 -30.24
N GLU A 402 30.16 -18.13 -28.97
CA GLU A 402 31.16 -17.22 -28.42
C GLU A 402 32.50 -17.96 -28.21
N ALA A 403 33.61 -17.27 -28.47
CA ALA A 403 34.92 -17.83 -28.81
C ALA A 403 35.66 -18.67 -27.73
N GLN A 404 35.00 -19.17 -26.68
CA GLN A 404 35.68 -19.90 -25.58
C GLN A 404 35.02 -21.21 -25.11
N THR A 405 34.01 -21.73 -25.79
CA THR A 405 33.39 -23.03 -25.43
C THR A 405 33.88 -24.16 -26.35
N TYR A 406 34.64 -25.11 -25.79
CA TYR A 406 35.04 -26.35 -26.48
C TYR A 406 33.85 -27.33 -26.47
N ILE A 407 33.20 -27.54 -27.61
CA ILE A 407 32.17 -28.60 -27.71
C ILE A 407 32.85 -29.96 -27.72
N ARG A 408 32.47 -30.85 -26.80
CA ARG A 408 32.91 -32.25 -26.84
C ARG A 408 31.94 -33.13 -27.61
N GLN A 409 30.64 -32.83 -27.55
CA GLN A 409 29.62 -33.62 -28.24
C GLN A 409 28.38 -32.78 -28.59
N VAL A 410 27.83 -33.00 -29.79
CA VAL A 410 26.50 -32.52 -30.20
C VAL A 410 25.64 -33.75 -30.44
N SER A 411 24.50 -33.84 -29.76
CA SER A 411 23.54 -34.94 -29.95
C SER A 411 22.21 -34.40 -30.47
N LEU A 412 21.69 -35.06 -31.51
CA LEU A 412 20.41 -34.71 -32.15
C LEU A 412 19.34 -35.71 -31.70
N HIS A 413 18.38 -35.27 -30.89
CA HIS A 413 17.35 -36.15 -30.33
C HIS A 413 16.02 -35.99 -31.07
N ARG A 414 15.46 -37.10 -31.58
CA ARG A 414 14.14 -37.09 -32.22
C ARG A 414 13.04 -37.08 -31.16
N VAL A 415 12.18 -36.06 -31.16
CA VAL A 415 11.02 -35.98 -30.26
C VAL A 415 9.81 -36.62 -30.95
N THR A 416 9.44 -37.83 -30.53
CA THR A 416 8.45 -38.68 -31.20
C THR A 416 7.02 -38.41 -30.72
N GLU A 417 6.39 -37.31 -31.13
CA GLU A 417 4.92 -37.15 -31.02
C GLU A 417 4.25 -36.39 -32.20
N THR A 418 4.99 -36.01 -33.26
CA THR A 418 4.40 -35.35 -34.43
C THR A 418 4.93 -35.92 -35.75
N GLU A 419 4.10 -35.94 -36.79
CA GLU A 419 4.49 -36.32 -38.17
C GLU A 419 5.51 -35.35 -38.82
N TRP A 420 5.88 -34.29 -38.12
CA TRP A 420 6.89 -33.32 -38.50
C TRP A 420 8.15 -33.53 -37.66
N LEU A 421 9.30 -33.63 -38.33
CA LEU A 421 10.64 -33.85 -37.78
C LEU A 421 10.98 -32.78 -36.72
N ARG A 422 10.73 -33.08 -35.44
CA ARG A 422 11.22 -32.31 -34.28
C ARG A 422 12.54 -32.91 -33.80
N TYR A 423 13.57 -32.09 -33.77
CA TYR A 423 14.86 -32.43 -33.20
C TYR A 423 15.17 -31.51 -32.02
N ASP A 424 15.60 -32.07 -30.91
CA ASP A 424 16.20 -31.35 -29.80
C ASP A 424 17.72 -31.43 -29.91
N ILE A 425 18.42 -30.35 -29.57
CA ILE A 425 19.88 -30.24 -29.69
C ILE A 425 20.44 -30.02 -28.30
N THR A 426 21.19 -31.02 -27.81
CA THR A 426 21.95 -30.91 -26.56
C THR A 426 23.43 -30.78 -26.86
N VAL A 427 24.07 -29.81 -26.21
CA VAL A 427 25.49 -29.51 -26.33
C VAL A 427 26.14 -29.75 -24.97
N ALA A 428 27.18 -30.59 -24.92
CA ALA A 428 27.93 -30.93 -23.71
C ALA A 428 29.43 -30.63 -23.84
#